data_AF-A0A660SU39-F1
#
_entry.id   AF-A0A660SU39-F1
#
_cell.length_a   1.000
_cell.length_b   1.000
_cell.length_c   1.000
_cell.angle_alpha   90.00
_cell.angle_beta   90.00
_cell.angle_gamma   90.00
#
_symmetry.space_group_name_H-M   'P 1'
#
loop_
_entity.id
_entity.type
_entity.pdbx_description
1 polymer ?
#
loop_
_entity_poly.entity_id
_entity_poly.type
_entity_poly.pdbx_seq_one_letter_code
_entity_poly.pdbx_strand_id
1 'polypeptide(L)'
;MMTASIRNNQLNLLARKAGYNLALRHFRAAQEFSGDVGDGFNLADALNLALESEKIQEFQVRPVVNILLAEKYGYAFKSENLKEKVESFDNLAKVVGGWTNLQVVFVYTDANDGIHLLNPEDPEPWEEALPLSRDECITCYVGALSDVRSGVIEAALDDAFNLLYGGKARSRAGFAVSGNLKQFFENEDEHAVEEPAVRSA
;
A
#
# COMPACT_ATOMS: atom_id res chain seq x y z
N MET A 1 -27.77 -37.49 11.63
CA MET A 1 -28.87 -36.51 11.70
C MET A 1 -28.59 -35.61 12.89
N MET A 2 -28.33 -34.31 12.65
CA MET A 2 -28.24 -33.12 13.54
C MET A 2 -27.63 -33.30 14.95
N THR A 3 -26.60 -32.54 15.35
CA THR A 3 -26.75 -31.12 15.72
C THR A 3 -25.52 -30.28 15.35
N ALA A 4 -25.62 -29.49 14.28
CA ALA A 4 -24.76 -28.32 14.08
C ALA A 4 -25.19 -27.25 15.10
N SER A 5 -24.51 -27.21 16.24
CA SER A 5 -24.71 -26.18 17.26
C SER A 5 -24.32 -24.83 16.68
N ILE A 6 -25.34 -24.02 16.38
CA ILE A 6 -25.35 -22.54 16.42
C ILE A 6 -24.20 -22.03 17.30
N ARG A 7 -23.11 -21.50 16.72
CA ARG A 7 -22.10 -20.63 17.37
C ARG A 7 -20.96 -20.30 16.39
N ASN A 8 -21.26 -19.46 15.40
CA ASN A 8 -20.37 -18.43 14.86
C ASN A 8 -21.13 -17.71 13.75
N ASN A 9 -22.21 -17.02 14.14
CA ASN A 9 -22.83 -16.08 13.24
C ASN A 9 -21.88 -14.88 13.14
N GLN A 10 -21.05 -14.83 12.09
CA GLN A 10 -20.12 -13.73 11.81
C GLN A 10 -20.83 -12.36 11.79
N LEU A 11 -22.14 -12.35 11.56
CA LEU A 11 -23.00 -11.17 11.58
C LEU A 11 -23.37 -10.68 12.99
N ASN A 12 -23.04 -11.42 14.06
CA ASN A 12 -23.31 -10.99 15.44
C ASN A 12 -22.58 -9.68 15.81
N LEU A 13 -21.45 -9.38 15.15
CA LEU A 13 -20.78 -8.09 15.27
C LEU A 13 -21.70 -6.95 14.78
N LEU A 14 -22.32 -7.13 13.62
CA LEU A 14 -23.23 -6.15 13.01
C LEU A 14 -24.59 -6.06 13.72
N ALA A 15 -24.99 -7.12 14.43
CA ALA A 15 -26.22 -7.13 15.23
C ALA A 15 -26.14 -6.21 16.47
N ARG A 16 -24.94 -5.79 16.88
CA ARG A 16 -24.73 -4.86 18.00
C ARG A 16 -24.48 -3.45 17.46
N LYS A 17 -25.13 -2.44 18.05
CA LYS A 17 -24.92 -1.02 17.69
C LYS A 17 -23.45 -0.62 17.63
N ALA A 18 -22.65 -1.10 18.58
CA ALA A 18 -21.20 -0.82 18.62
C ALA A 18 -20.46 -1.40 17.41
N GLY A 19 -20.71 -2.66 17.04
CA GLY A 19 -20.05 -3.30 15.91
C GLY A 19 -20.56 -2.78 14.56
N TYR A 20 -21.85 -2.46 14.44
CA TYR A 20 -22.40 -1.77 13.27
C TYR A 20 -21.74 -0.40 13.06
N ASN A 21 -21.65 0.42 14.12
CA ASN A 21 -21.03 1.75 14.04
C ASN A 21 -19.53 1.66 13.70
N LEU A 22 -18.83 0.67 14.24
CA LEU A 22 -17.43 0.41 13.91
C LEU A 22 -17.26 0.06 12.43
N ALA A 23 -18.05 -0.89 11.91
CA ALA A 23 -18.01 -1.27 10.50
C ALA A 23 -18.34 -0.08 9.58
N LEU A 24 -19.35 0.72 9.96
CA LEU A 24 -19.72 1.92 9.21
C LEU A 24 -18.60 2.96 9.18
N ARG A 25 -17.87 3.13 10.28
CA ARG A 25 -16.70 4.03 10.32
C ARG A 25 -15.61 3.56 9.35
N HIS A 26 -15.29 2.27 9.35
CA HIS A 26 -14.32 1.72 8.40
C HIS A 26 -14.75 1.88 6.94
N PHE A 27 -16.03 1.62 6.64
CA PHE A 27 -16.56 1.78 5.30
C PHE A 27 -16.51 3.24 4.82
N ARG A 28 -16.88 4.20 5.67
CA ARG A 28 -16.81 5.63 5.34
C ARG A 28 -15.38 6.09 5.09
N ALA A 29 -14.45 5.70 5.96
CA ALA A 29 -13.03 5.99 5.75
C ALA A 29 -12.55 5.42 4.41
N ALA A 30 -12.89 4.17 4.08
CA ALA A 30 -12.53 3.59 2.79
C ALA A 30 -13.17 4.33 1.60
N GLN A 31 -14.40 4.83 1.73
CA GLN A 31 -15.04 5.59 0.66
C GLN A 31 -14.30 6.89 0.33
N GLU A 32 -13.68 7.54 1.32
CA GLU A 32 -12.95 8.80 1.14
C GLU A 32 -11.74 8.62 0.21
N PHE A 33 -10.94 7.57 0.40
CA PHE A 33 -9.73 7.28 -0.42
C PHE A 33 -10.02 6.51 -1.70
N SER A 34 -11.28 6.13 -1.93
CA SER A 34 -11.59 5.31 -3.08
C SER A 34 -11.36 6.06 -4.40
N GLY A 35 -11.59 7.36 -4.45
CA GLY A 35 -11.36 8.17 -5.65
C GLY A 35 -9.89 8.13 -6.04
N ASP A 36 -9.02 8.41 -5.07
CA ASP A 36 -7.56 8.47 -5.24
C ASP A 36 -7.00 7.19 -5.89
N VAL A 37 -7.37 6.02 -5.39
CA VAL A 37 -6.93 4.74 -5.97
C VAL A 37 -7.46 4.55 -7.40
N GLY A 38 -8.70 4.98 -7.67
CA GLY A 38 -9.30 4.89 -8.99
C GLY A 38 -8.67 5.84 -10.01
N ASP A 39 -8.18 6.98 -9.55
CA ASP A 39 -7.50 7.99 -10.37
C ASP A 39 -6.01 7.67 -10.57
N GLY A 40 -5.49 6.65 -9.87
CA GLY A 40 -4.13 6.14 -10.05
C GLY A 40 -3.12 6.59 -9.00
N PHE A 41 -3.57 7.19 -7.89
CA PHE A 41 -2.73 7.46 -6.72
C PHE A 41 -2.46 6.20 -5.91
N ASN A 42 -1.26 6.09 -5.33
CA ASN A 42 -0.93 4.95 -4.47
C ASN A 42 -1.65 5.08 -3.13
N LEU A 43 -2.28 3.99 -2.66
CA LEU A 43 -3.01 4.01 -1.40
C LEU A 43 -2.10 4.18 -0.18
N ALA A 44 -0.83 3.73 -0.21
CA ALA A 44 0.08 3.96 0.90
C ALA A 44 0.27 5.46 1.14
N ASP A 45 0.60 6.21 0.08
CA ASP A 45 0.82 7.66 0.14
C ASP A 45 -0.43 8.38 0.64
N ALA A 46 -1.61 8.06 0.10
CA ALA A 46 -2.88 8.67 0.50
C ALA A 46 -3.20 8.43 1.99
N LEU A 47 -2.88 7.25 2.49
CA LEU A 47 -3.12 6.89 3.89
C LEU A 47 -2.05 7.45 4.83
N ASN A 48 -0.78 7.55 4.42
CA ASN A 48 0.27 8.20 5.20
C ASN A 48 -0.06 9.68 5.43
N LEU A 49 -0.42 10.42 4.37
CA LEU A 49 -0.90 11.80 4.48
C LEU A 49 -2.12 11.93 5.40
N ALA A 50 -3.02 10.95 5.38
CA ALA A 50 -4.19 10.94 6.25
C ALA A 50 -3.88 10.59 7.72
N LEU A 51 -2.84 9.80 7.97
CA LEU A 51 -2.35 9.49 9.32
C LEU A 51 -1.64 10.72 9.91
N GLU A 52 -0.75 11.34 9.14
CA GLU A 52 -0.03 12.57 9.53
C GLU A 52 -0.98 13.73 9.86
N SER A 53 -2.03 13.89 9.04
CA SER A 53 -3.06 14.91 9.27
C SER A 53 -4.17 14.49 10.26
N GLU A 54 -3.99 13.35 10.95
CA GLU A 54 -4.93 12.78 11.94
C GLU A 54 -6.38 12.56 11.41
N LYS A 55 -6.57 12.49 10.09
CA LYS A 55 -7.88 12.22 9.45
C LYS A 55 -8.32 10.78 9.69
N ILE A 56 -7.38 9.85 9.82
CA ILE A 56 -7.62 8.46 10.18
C ILE A 56 -6.72 8.04 11.34
N GLN A 57 -7.10 6.95 12.01
CA GLN A 57 -6.29 6.33 13.06
C GLN A 57 -5.70 5.02 12.56
N GLU A 58 -4.55 4.62 13.12
CA GLU A 58 -3.79 3.42 12.71
C GLU A 58 -4.66 2.14 12.63
N PHE A 59 -5.56 1.92 13.59
CA PHE A 59 -6.44 0.73 13.58
C PHE A 59 -7.40 0.69 12.37
N GLN A 60 -7.60 1.81 11.67
CA GLN A 60 -8.42 1.89 10.45
C GLN A 60 -7.64 1.49 9.19
N VAL A 61 -6.30 1.48 9.23
CA VAL A 61 -5.45 1.21 8.08
C VAL A 61 -5.76 -0.16 7.47
N ARG A 62 -5.66 -1.25 8.24
CA ARG A 62 -5.89 -2.61 7.72
C ARG A 62 -7.27 -2.80 7.09
N PRO A 63 -8.38 -2.39 7.74
CA PRO A 63 -9.70 -2.42 7.11
C PRO A 63 -9.75 -1.65 5.80
N VAL A 64 -9.21 -0.42 5.75
CA VAL A 64 -9.27 0.42 4.55
C VAL A 64 -8.46 -0.19 3.41
N VAL A 65 -7.23 -0.64 3.67
CA VAL A 65 -6.38 -1.32 2.68
C VAL A 65 -7.06 -2.56 2.12
N ASN A 66 -7.62 -3.43 2.98
CA ASN A 66 -8.26 -4.65 2.51
C ASN A 66 -9.53 -4.36 1.70
N ILE A 67 -10.37 -3.42 2.16
CA ILE A 67 -11.60 -3.03 1.45
C ILE A 67 -11.26 -2.45 0.07
N LEU A 68 -10.25 -1.60 -0.03
CA LEU A 68 -9.92 -0.92 -1.28
C LEU A 68 -9.12 -1.83 -2.20
N LEU A 69 -7.95 -2.30 -1.77
CA LEU A 69 -7.05 -3.03 -2.66
C LEU A 69 -7.58 -4.41 -2.99
N ALA A 70 -7.91 -5.23 -1.99
CA ALA A 70 -8.32 -6.61 -2.23
C ALA A 70 -9.78 -6.70 -2.75
N GLU A 71 -10.74 -6.08 -2.06
CA GLU A 71 -12.16 -6.29 -2.37
C GLU A 71 -12.67 -5.42 -3.52
N LYS A 72 -12.36 -4.11 -3.51
CA LYS A 72 -12.90 -3.17 -4.51
C LYS A 72 -12.13 -3.20 -5.83
N TYR A 73 -10.80 -3.09 -5.76
CA TYR A 73 -9.95 -2.96 -6.95
C TYR A 73 -9.31 -4.29 -7.39
N GLY A 74 -9.47 -5.37 -6.62
CA GLY A 74 -9.07 -6.71 -7.02
C GLY A 74 -7.55 -6.91 -7.14
N TYR A 75 -6.77 -6.23 -6.30
CA TYR A 75 -5.31 -6.37 -6.25
C TYR A 75 -4.97 -7.81 -5.84
N ALA A 76 -3.98 -8.40 -6.51
CA ALA A 76 -3.38 -9.63 -6.03
C ALA A 76 -2.57 -9.30 -4.78
N PHE A 77 -2.63 -10.16 -3.76
CA PHE A 77 -1.89 -9.92 -2.53
C PHE A 77 -1.33 -11.21 -1.93
N LYS A 78 -0.24 -11.06 -1.20
CA LYS A 78 0.40 -12.15 -0.47
C LYS A 78 1.05 -11.57 0.79
N SER A 79 0.87 -12.30 1.88
CA SER A 79 1.53 -12.03 3.16
C SER A 79 2.55 -13.14 3.44
N GLU A 80 3.73 -12.76 3.90
CA GLU A 80 4.72 -13.68 4.46
C GLU A 80 5.45 -13.02 5.62
N ASN A 81 6.00 -13.85 6.52
CA ASN A 81 7.02 -13.36 7.44
C ASN A 81 8.31 -13.16 6.66
N LEU A 82 9.03 -12.08 6.96
CA LEU A 82 10.31 -11.77 6.36
C LEU A 82 11.32 -12.87 6.67
N LYS A 83 11.92 -13.43 5.62
CA LYS A 83 12.87 -14.57 5.74
C LYS A 83 14.23 -14.14 6.28
N GLU A 84 14.58 -12.89 6.03
CA GLU A 84 15.80 -12.24 6.42
C GLU A 84 15.54 -10.75 6.66
N LYS A 85 16.49 -10.07 7.30
CA LYS A 85 16.44 -8.64 7.54
C LYS A 85 16.59 -7.90 6.21
N VAL A 86 15.74 -6.91 5.95
CA VAL A 86 15.83 -6.05 4.77
C VAL A 86 16.51 -4.74 5.17
N GLU A 87 17.64 -4.43 4.55
CA GLU A 87 18.46 -3.25 4.91
C GLU A 87 18.39 -2.12 3.87
N SER A 88 17.90 -2.40 2.67
CA SER A 88 17.79 -1.41 1.59
C SER A 88 16.62 -1.79 0.67
N PHE A 89 16.00 -0.77 0.08
CA PHE A 89 14.91 -0.90 -0.87
C PHE A 89 15.28 -0.36 -2.27
N ASP A 90 16.52 0.09 -2.49
CA ASP A 90 16.93 0.82 -3.71
C ASP A 90 16.65 0.05 -5.00
N ASN A 91 16.95 -1.26 -4.99
CA ASN A 91 16.72 -2.13 -6.15
C ASN A 91 15.21 -2.33 -6.40
N LEU A 92 14.42 -2.44 -5.34
CA LEU A 92 12.96 -2.54 -5.43
C LEU A 92 12.39 -1.23 -6.01
N ALA A 93 12.73 -0.09 -5.42
CA ALA A 93 12.30 1.23 -5.87
C ALA A 93 12.64 1.49 -7.34
N LYS A 94 13.90 1.24 -7.72
CA LYS A 94 14.38 1.44 -9.09
C LYS A 94 13.61 0.60 -10.12
N VAL A 95 13.34 -0.67 -9.80
CA VAL A 95 12.68 -1.58 -10.75
C VAL A 95 11.18 -1.32 -10.81
N VAL A 96 10.53 -1.11 -9.65
CA VAL A 96 9.09 -0.82 -9.57
C VAL A 96 8.77 0.56 -10.14
N GLY A 97 9.68 1.53 -10.05
CA GLY A 97 9.61 2.83 -10.74
C GLY A 97 9.40 2.73 -12.25
N GLY A 98 9.81 1.60 -12.86
CA GLY A 98 9.58 1.32 -14.28
C GLY A 98 8.23 0.66 -14.58
N TRP A 99 7.44 0.28 -13.57
CA TRP A 99 6.17 -0.43 -13.74
C TRP A 99 5.02 0.57 -13.88
N THR A 100 4.98 1.29 -15.00
CA THR A 100 4.07 2.42 -15.23
C THR A 100 2.57 2.08 -15.29
N ASN A 101 2.23 0.80 -15.27
CA ASN A 101 0.84 0.31 -15.30
C ASN A 101 0.44 -0.47 -14.03
N LEU A 102 1.37 -0.69 -13.10
CA LEU A 102 1.12 -1.46 -11.89
C LEU A 102 1.38 -0.62 -10.66
N GLN A 103 0.46 -0.66 -9.71
CA GLN A 103 0.70 -0.14 -8.37
C GLN A 103 1.17 -1.26 -7.45
N VAL A 104 2.12 -0.92 -6.56
CA VAL A 104 2.66 -1.82 -5.55
C VAL A 104 2.51 -1.13 -4.19
N VAL A 105 1.92 -1.85 -3.24
CA VAL A 105 1.75 -1.38 -1.87
C VAL A 105 2.25 -2.46 -0.93
N PHE A 106 3.17 -2.11 -0.04
CA PHE A 106 3.58 -2.97 1.06
C PHE A 106 2.96 -2.48 2.37
N VAL A 107 2.49 -3.42 3.18
CA VAL A 107 2.01 -3.20 4.55
C VAL A 107 2.92 -4.01 5.46
N TYR A 108 3.84 -3.34 6.13
CA TYR A 108 4.75 -3.93 7.09
C TYR A 108 4.21 -3.76 8.50
N THR A 109 4.29 -4.82 9.31
CA THR A 109 3.84 -4.83 10.70
C THR A 109 5.05 -4.99 11.60
N ASP A 110 5.53 -3.87 12.13
CA ASP A 110 6.59 -3.83 13.13
C ASP A 110 6.02 -4.23 14.50
N ALA A 111 6.74 -5.07 15.24
CA ALA A 111 6.28 -5.51 16.55
C ALA A 111 6.25 -4.38 17.60
N ASN A 112 7.01 -3.30 17.38
CA ASN A 112 7.20 -2.19 18.29
C ASN A 112 6.49 -0.92 17.80
N ASP A 113 6.63 -0.60 16.52
CA ASP A 113 6.22 0.69 15.94
C ASP A 113 4.92 0.62 15.13
N GLY A 114 4.29 -0.56 15.06
CA GLY A 114 2.94 -0.71 14.52
C GLY A 114 2.93 -0.99 13.02
N ILE A 115 2.14 -0.24 12.25
CA ILE A 115 1.93 -0.50 10.83
C ILE A 115 2.62 0.57 9.99
N HIS A 116 3.49 0.13 9.07
CA HIS A 116 4.09 0.98 8.05
C HIS A 116 3.46 0.69 6.69
N LEU A 117 3.03 1.75 6.00
CA LEU A 117 2.51 1.71 4.65
C LEU A 117 3.58 2.20 3.68
N LEU A 118 3.97 1.34 2.76
CA LEU A 118 5.19 1.51 1.99
C LEU A 118 4.87 1.45 0.49
N ASN A 119 5.05 2.57 -0.20
CA ASN A 119 5.09 2.64 -1.65
C ASN A 119 6.55 2.57 -2.11
N PRO A 120 6.97 1.61 -2.94
CA PRO A 120 8.35 1.55 -3.43
C PRO A 120 8.84 2.80 -4.17
N GLU A 121 7.93 3.65 -4.64
CA GLU A 121 8.25 4.87 -5.38
C GLU A 121 8.35 6.11 -4.48
N ASP A 122 8.02 5.98 -3.20
CA ASP A 122 8.14 7.03 -2.21
C ASP A 122 9.17 6.63 -1.14
N PRO A 123 10.35 7.28 -1.08
CA PRO A 123 11.43 6.85 -0.21
C PRO A 123 11.19 7.10 1.28
N GLU A 124 10.45 8.14 1.65
CA GLU A 124 10.37 8.64 3.03
C GLU A 124 9.81 7.58 4.01
N PRO A 125 8.66 6.93 3.74
CA PRO A 125 8.16 5.86 4.60
C PRO A 125 9.10 4.64 4.71
N TRP A 126 9.93 4.38 3.70
CA TRP A 126 10.91 3.29 3.75
C TRP A 126 12.09 3.64 4.64
N GLU A 127 12.57 4.87 4.60
CA GLU A 127 13.67 5.33 5.45
C GLU A 127 13.31 5.23 6.93
N GLU A 128 12.05 5.49 7.28
CA GLU A 128 11.54 5.35 8.65
C GLU A 128 11.39 3.89 9.08
N ALA A 129 10.91 3.02 8.18
CA ALA A 129 10.67 1.61 8.49
C ALA A 129 11.95 0.76 8.50
N LEU A 130 13.01 1.18 7.81
CA LEU A 130 14.23 0.40 7.69
C LEU A 130 15.10 0.46 8.96
N PRO A 131 15.74 -0.67 9.33
CA PRO A 131 15.68 -1.96 8.66
C PRO A 131 14.44 -2.79 9.02
N LEU A 132 13.89 -3.51 8.04
CA LEU A 132 12.78 -4.44 8.31
C LEU A 132 13.31 -5.69 9.01
N SER A 133 12.69 -6.07 10.12
CA SER A 133 13.14 -7.17 10.97
C SER A 133 12.72 -8.53 10.44
N ARG A 134 13.63 -9.51 10.57
CA ARG A 134 13.34 -10.91 10.24
C ARG A 134 12.18 -11.42 11.10
N ASP A 135 11.37 -12.32 10.53
CA ASP A 135 10.22 -12.99 11.14
C ASP A 135 9.02 -12.06 11.43
N GLU A 136 9.12 -10.77 11.09
CA GLU A 136 7.99 -9.84 11.09
C GLU A 136 7.16 -9.93 9.81
N CYS A 137 5.89 -9.56 9.90
CA CYS A 137 4.92 -9.79 8.84
C CYS A 137 4.89 -8.62 7.86
N ILE A 138 5.03 -8.95 6.58
CA ILE A 138 4.82 -8.01 5.49
C ILE A 138 3.76 -8.55 4.53
N THR A 139 2.89 -7.66 4.04
CA THR A 139 1.91 -7.98 3.00
C THR A 139 2.16 -7.10 1.80
N CYS A 140 2.31 -7.70 0.62
CA CYS A 140 2.41 -6.98 -0.64
C CYS A 140 1.07 -7.06 -1.38
N TYR A 141 0.63 -5.95 -1.93
CA TYR A 141 -0.51 -5.82 -2.83
C TYR A 141 -0.02 -5.30 -4.17
N VAL A 142 -0.46 -5.91 -5.27
CA VAL A 142 -0.18 -5.46 -6.63
C VAL A 142 -1.48 -5.38 -7.42
N GLY A 143 -1.71 -4.24 -8.03
CA GLY A 143 -2.88 -3.98 -8.88
C GLY A 143 -2.47 -3.33 -10.18
N ALA A 144 -3.35 -3.40 -11.18
CA ALA A 144 -3.14 -2.79 -12.48
C ALA A 144 -4.07 -1.60 -12.67
N LEU A 145 -3.56 -0.54 -13.29
CA LEU A 145 -4.32 0.67 -13.63
C LEU A 145 -5.10 0.54 -14.95
N SER A 146 -4.83 -0.53 -15.69
CA SER A 146 -5.56 -0.93 -16.89
C SER A 146 -5.75 -2.44 -16.93
N ASP A 147 -6.48 -2.94 -17.93
CA ASP A 147 -6.76 -4.36 -18.06
C ASP A 147 -5.48 -5.18 -18.26
N VAL A 148 -5.08 -5.89 -17.20
CA VAL A 148 -3.95 -6.82 -17.19
C VAL A 148 -4.46 -8.20 -16.73
N ARG A 149 -3.98 -9.26 -17.38
CA ARG A 149 -4.34 -10.63 -16.99
C ARG A 149 -3.87 -10.91 -15.57
N SER A 150 -4.72 -11.54 -14.75
CA SER A 150 -4.42 -11.86 -13.34
C SER A 150 -3.07 -12.55 -13.14
N GLY A 151 -2.73 -13.53 -13.96
CA GLY A 151 -1.44 -14.23 -13.87
C GLY A 151 -0.20 -13.35 -14.11
N VAL A 152 -0.35 -12.18 -14.76
CA VAL A 152 0.73 -11.18 -14.87
C VAL A 152 0.85 -10.38 -13.57
N ILE A 153 -0.28 -10.05 -12.94
CA ILE A 153 -0.33 -9.34 -11.65
C ILE A 153 0.25 -10.24 -10.53
N GLU A 154 -0.14 -11.51 -10.48
CA GLU A 154 0.42 -12.50 -9.55
C GLU A 154 1.94 -12.67 -9.75
N ALA A 155 2.40 -12.66 -11.00
CA ALA A 155 3.82 -12.73 -11.29
C ALA A 155 4.59 -11.46 -10.89
N ALA A 156 3.95 -10.29 -10.93
CA ALA A 156 4.51 -9.04 -10.43
C ALA A 156 4.60 -9.05 -8.90
N LEU A 157 3.61 -9.61 -8.21
CA LEU A 157 3.62 -9.82 -6.76
C LEU A 157 4.80 -10.70 -6.32
N ASP A 158 5.04 -11.82 -7.00
CA ASP A 158 6.21 -12.66 -6.75
C ASP A 158 7.53 -11.92 -7.02
N ASP A 159 7.59 -11.15 -8.11
CA ASP A 159 8.77 -10.37 -8.45
C ASP A 159 9.02 -9.22 -7.46
N ALA A 160 7.98 -8.59 -6.90
CA ALA A 160 8.10 -7.58 -5.86
C ALA A 160 8.75 -8.15 -4.58
N PHE A 161 8.33 -9.35 -4.15
CA PHE A 161 9.00 -10.05 -3.05
C PHE A 161 10.43 -10.45 -3.41
N ASN A 162 10.69 -10.94 -4.63
CA ASN A 162 12.05 -11.27 -5.05
C ASN A 162 12.96 -10.05 -5.04
N LEU A 163 12.46 -8.87 -5.46
CA LEU A 163 13.20 -7.61 -5.43
C LEU A 163 13.48 -7.13 -4.01
N LEU A 164 12.52 -7.31 -3.09
CA LEU A 164 12.67 -6.97 -1.67
C LEU A 164 13.86 -7.70 -1.03
N TYR A 165 14.12 -8.94 -1.43
CA TYR A 165 15.28 -9.74 -1.02
C TYR A 165 16.52 -9.54 -1.93
N GLY A 166 16.60 -8.45 -2.69
CA GLY A 166 17.76 -8.12 -3.55
C GLY A 166 17.86 -8.96 -4.83
N GLY A 167 16.82 -9.71 -5.18
CA GLY A 167 16.73 -10.50 -6.40
C GLY A 167 16.48 -9.66 -7.66
N LYS A 168 16.05 -10.34 -8.75
CA LYS A 168 15.75 -9.71 -10.03
C LYS A 168 14.29 -9.96 -10.42
N ALA A 169 13.64 -8.93 -10.96
CA ALA A 169 12.34 -9.08 -11.60
C ALA A 169 12.47 -9.62 -13.03
N ARG A 170 11.46 -10.36 -13.48
CA ARG A 170 11.32 -10.81 -14.85
C ARG A 170 10.40 -9.83 -15.58
N SER A 171 10.95 -9.02 -16.48
CA SER A 171 10.12 -8.09 -17.26
C SER A 171 9.05 -8.86 -18.06
N ARG A 172 7.81 -8.39 -18.00
CA ARG A 172 6.65 -8.97 -18.70
C ARG A 172 5.83 -7.86 -19.34
N ALA A 173 5.24 -8.18 -20.49
CA ALA A 173 4.25 -7.32 -21.12
C ALA A 173 3.07 -7.11 -20.15
N GLY A 174 2.73 -5.86 -19.86
CA GLY A 174 1.69 -5.47 -18.91
C GLY A 174 2.20 -4.73 -17.67
N PHE A 175 3.50 -4.82 -17.33
CA PHE A 175 4.08 -4.06 -16.21
C PHE A 175 4.14 -2.56 -16.51
N ALA A 176 4.40 -2.23 -17.77
CA ALA A 176 4.53 -0.87 -18.26
C ALA A 176 3.72 -0.68 -19.54
N VAL A 177 3.27 0.56 -19.74
CA VAL A 177 2.64 1.06 -20.97
C VAL A 177 3.41 2.28 -21.47
N SER A 178 3.11 2.76 -22.69
CA SER A 178 3.86 3.87 -23.32
C SER A 178 3.73 5.24 -22.63
N GLY A 179 2.89 5.35 -21.60
CA GLY A 179 2.81 6.50 -20.69
C GLY A 179 2.94 6.07 -19.23
N ASN A 180 2.86 7.03 -18.31
CA ASN A 180 2.69 6.74 -16.88
C ASN A 180 1.22 6.92 -16.50
N LEU A 181 0.58 5.85 -16.05
CA LEU A 181 -0.81 5.91 -15.58
C LEU A 181 -0.90 6.26 -14.09
N LYS A 182 0.21 6.18 -13.36
CA LYS A 182 0.26 6.52 -11.94
C LYS A 182 0.14 8.02 -11.73
N GLN A 183 -0.46 8.38 -10.62
CA GLN A 183 -0.50 9.74 -10.08
C GLN A 183 0.32 9.79 -8.79
N PHE A 184 0.84 10.97 -8.49
CA PHE A 184 1.62 11.25 -7.28
C PHE A 184 1.06 12.52 -6.64
N PHE A 185 1.04 12.58 -5.32
CA PHE A 185 0.67 13.81 -4.61
C PHE A 185 1.77 14.87 -4.82
N GLU A 186 1.39 16.12 -5.02
CA GLU A 186 2.35 17.22 -5.13
C GLU A 186 2.96 17.49 -3.75
N ASN A 187 4.29 17.40 -3.63
CA ASN A 187 4.98 17.84 -2.42
C ASN A 187 5.01 19.37 -2.42
N GLU A 188 4.35 20.01 -1.45
CA GLU A 188 4.31 21.48 -1.33
C GLU A 188 5.69 22.11 -1.01
N ASP A 189 6.74 21.31 -0.81
CA ASP A 189 8.06 21.77 -0.35
C ASP A 189 9.02 22.33 -1.44
N GLU A 190 8.65 22.36 -2.73
CA GLU A 190 9.50 22.93 -3.78
C GLU A 190 9.40 24.47 -3.97
N HIS A 191 8.64 25.19 -3.12
CA HIS A 191 8.53 26.65 -3.19
C HIS A 191 9.03 27.38 -1.93
N ALA A 192 10.32 27.22 -1.61
CA ALA A 192 11.00 28.13 -0.67
C ALA A 192 12.52 28.28 -0.89
N VAL A 193 12.99 28.50 -2.12
CA VAL A 193 14.34 29.11 -2.32
C VAL A 193 14.33 30.09 -3.49
N GLU A 194 13.62 31.21 -3.37
CA GLU A 194 14.07 32.43 -4.07
C GLU A 194 15.13 33.08 -3.18
N GLU A 195 16.41 32.84 -3.50
CA GLU A 195 17.51 33.64 -2.96
C GLU A 195 17.27 35.12 -3.29
N PRO A 196 17.29 36.04 -2.30
CA PRO A 196 17.20 37.46 -2.61
C PRO A 196 18.48 37.88 -3.34
N ALA A 197 18.32 38.29 -4.59
CA ALA A 197 19.36 38.86 -5.43
C ALA A 197 20.15 39.93 -4.66
N VAL A 198 21.41 39.61 -4.36
CA VAL A 198 22.38 40.55 -3.80
C VAL A 198 22.57 41.68 -4.82
N ARG A 199 21.99 42.85 -4.54
CA ARG A 199 22.32 44.08 -5.24
C ARG A 199 23.69 44.54 -4.76
N SER A 200 24.73 44.23 -5.54
CA SER A 200 26.03 44.90 -5.43
C SER A 200 25.87 46.36 -5.88
N ALA A 201 26.12 47.29 -4.97
CA ALA A 201 26.31 48.71 -5.22
C ALA A 201 27.80 49.02 -5.45
#